data_AF-A0A9P0TTE4-F1
#
_entry.id   AF-A0A9P0TTE4-F1
#
_cell.length_a   1.000
_cell.length_b   1.000
_cell.length_c   1.000
_cell.angle_alpha   90.00
_cell.angle_beta   90.00
_cell.angle_gamma   90.00
#
_symmetry.space_group_name_H-M   'P 1'
#
loop_
_entity.id
_entity.type
_entity.pdbx_description
1 polymer ?
#
loop_
_entity_poly.entity_id
_entity_poly.type
_entity_poly.pdbx_seq_one_letter_code
_entity_poly.pdbx_strand_id
1 'polypeptide(L)'
;MLSRTILKQAVLLRSVKNAATNLKQIRNGGHGTWTYRAPPPLASKRETLLAEGLGALCWWWILYHIATEPEHIYGEWPYIDPSTWTNEELGIPDDSAGPLKK
;
A
#
# COMPACT_ATOMS: atom_id res chain seq x y z
N MET A 1 8.85 58.02 10.15
CA MET A 1 9.28 57.94 8.73
C MET A 1 10.36 56.87 8.45
N LEU A 2 11.11 56.41 9.46
CA LEU A 2 12.18 55.39 9.33
C LEU A 2 11.72 53.93 9.08
N SER A 3 10.52 53.52 9.50
CA SER A 3 10.11 52.11 9.32
C SER A 3 9.80 51.75 7.86
N ARG A 4 9.28 52.71 7.09
CA ARG A 4 8.97 52.51 5.66
C ARG A 4 10.23 52.36 4.80
N THR A 5 11.33 53.03 5.15
CA THR A 5 12.60 52.89 4.42
C THR A 5 13.27 51.57 4.74
N ILE A 6 13.25 51.12 6.00
CA ILE A 6 13.77 49.81 6.42
C ILE A 6 13.02 48.66 5.74
N LEU A 7 11.68 48.72 5.69
CA LEU A 7 10.88 47.70 5.01
C LEU A 7 11.17 47.64 3.51
N LYS A 8 11.28 48.79 2.83
CA LYS A 8 11.65 48.84 1.41
C LYS A 8 13.04 48.27 1.16
N GLN A 9 13.99 48.57 2.03
CA GLN A 9 15.35 48.07 1.93
C GLN A 9 15.43 46.56 2.18
N ALA A 10 14.66 46.03 3.14
CA ALA A 10 14.56 44.59 3.38
C ALA A 10 13.94 43.84 2.19
N VAL A 11 12.89 44.40 1.58
CA VAL A 11 12.26 43.83 0.37
C VAL A 11 13.21 43.87 -0.82
N LEU A 12 13.95 44.97 -1.00
CA LEU A 12 14.94 45.10 -2.07
C LEU A 12 16.10 44.11 -1.89
N LEU A 13 16.66 44.00 -0.68
CA LEU A 13 17.72 43.04 -0.36
C LEU A 13 17.25 41.59 -0.58
N ARG A 14 15.99 41.27 -0.25
CA ARG A 14 15.39 39.97 -0.56
C ARG A 14 15.26 39.74 -2.06
N SER A 15 14.84 40.75 -2.82
CA SER A 15 14.70 40.67 -4.28
C SER A 15 16.06 40.45 -4.97
N VAL A 16 17.09 41.22 -4.58
CA VAL A 16 18.45 41.09 -5.11
C VAL A 16 19.05 39.72 -4.77
N LYS A 17 18.82 39.23 -3.54
CA LYS A 17 19.24 37.87 -3.14
C LYS A 17 18.56 36.81 -3.99
N ASN A 18 17.26 36.94 -4.25
CA ASN A 18 16.50 36.01 -5.08
C ASN A 18 16.96 36.04 -6.56
N ALA A 19 17.29 37.22 -7.09
CA ALA A 19 17.84 37.37 -8.44
C ALA A 19 19.22 36.70 -8.55
N ALA A 20 20.10 36.90 -7.57
CA ALA A 20 21.41 36.26 -7.52
C ALA A 20 21.32 34.72 -7.38
N THR A 21 20.32 34.21 -6.66
CA THR A 21 20.07 32.76 -6.60
C THR A 21 19.53 32.19 -7.92
N ASN A 22 18.82 32.98 -8.73
CA ASN A 22 18.33 32.56 -10.06
C ASN A 22 19.45 32.47 -11.11
N LEU A 23 20.59 33.14 -10.91
CA LEU A 23 21.77 32.99 -11.78
C LEU A 23 22.46 31.63 -11.63
N LYS A 24 22.23 30.93 -10.52
CA LYS A 24 22.64 29.53 -10.39
C LYS A 24 21.65 28.70 -11.19
N GLN A 25 22.08 28.24 -12.37
CA GLN A 25 21.36 27.24 -13.13
C GLN A 25 21.00 26.08 -12.19
N ILE A 26 19.70 25.86 -11.97
CA ILE A 26 19.21 24.67 -11.31
C ILE A 26 19.57 23.52 -12.25
N ARG A 27 20.66 22.82 -11.97
CA ARG A 27 21.01 21.58 -12.67
C ARG A 27 20.03 20.51 -12.18
N ASN A 28 18.80 20.57 -12.69
CA ASN A 28 17.88 19.44 -12.70
C ASN A 28 18.48 18.40 -13.65
N GLY A 29 19.56 17.73 -13.21
CA GLY A 29 19.99 16.50 -13.85
C GLY A 29 18.82 15.55 -13.70
N GLY A 30 18.04 15.37 -14.77
CA GLY A 30 16.74 14.69 -14.78
C GLY A 30 16.78 13.21 -14.39
N HIS A 31 17.90 12.75 -13.84
CA HIS A 31 18.20 11.37 -13.47
C HIS A 31 18.79 11.28 -12.06
N GLY A 32 18.34 12.13 -11.12
CA GLY A 32 18.71 12.02 -9.70
C GLY A 32 20.22 12.12 -9.40
N THR A 33 20.59 11.95 -8.13
CA THR A 33 22.00 11.89 -7.70
C THR A 33 22.46 10.43 -7.73
N TRP A 34 23.49 10.14 -8.52
CA TRP A 34 24.09 8.81 -8.61
C TRP A 34 25.12 8.59 -7.51
N THR A 35 25.15 7.38 -6.95
CA THR A 35 26.12 6.97 -5.93
C THR A 35 26.73 5.62 -6.33
N TYR A 36 28.02 5.40 -6.02
CA TYR A 36 28.72 4.14 -6.27
C TYR A 36 29.34 3.64 -4.98
N ARG A 37 29.04 2.38 -4.59
CA ARG A 37 29.48 1.75 -3.32
C ARG A 37 29.15 2.59 -2.07
N ALA A 38 28.13 3.42 -2.16
CA ALA A 38 27.58 4.23 -1.08
C ALA A 38 26.05 4.12 -1.12
N PRO A 39 25.36 4.29 0.02
CA PRO A 39 23.91 4.31 0.02
C PRO A 39 23.37 5.43 -0.88
N PRO A 40 22.23 5.20 -1.55
CA PRO A 40 21.62 6.21 -2.39
C PRO A 40 21.23 7.45 -1.57
N PRO A 41 21.11 8.62 -2.21
CA PRO A 41 20.53 9.79 -1.55
C PRO A 41 19.16 9.42 -0.97
N LEU A 42 18.84 9.98 0.19
CA LEU A 42 17.52 9.80 0.78
C LEU A 42 16.44 10.28 -0.19
N ALA A 43 15.37 9.52 -0.29
CA ALA A 43 14.19 9.90 -1.07
C ALA A 43 13.65 11.26 -0.60
N SER A 44 12.94 11.95 -1.49
CA SER A 44 12.27 13.18 -1.10
C SER A 44 11.29 12.89 0.04
N LYS A 45 11.20 13.79 1.01
CA LYS A 45 10.25 13.64 2.13
C LYS A 45 8.81 13.38 1.66
N ARG A 46 8.45 13.91 0.49
CA ARG A 46 7.14 13.68 -0.13
C ARG A 46 6.98 12.25 -0.62
N GLU A 47 8.02 11.68 -1.23
CA GLU A 47 8.00 10.30 -1.72
C GLU A 47 7.90 9.32 -0.56
N THR A 48 8.67 9.54 0.52
CA THR A 48 8.58 8.74 1.73
C THR A 48 7.18 8.80 2.35
N LEU A 49 6.61 10.01 2.49
CA LEU A 49 5.27 10.17 3.05
C LEU A 49 4.19 9.50 2.20
N LEU A 50 4.29 9.58 0.87
CA LEU A 50 3.36 8.91 -0.05
C LEU A 50 3.50 7.38 0.03
N ALA A 51 4.74 6.88 0.12
CA ALA A 51 4.99 5.44 0.28
C ALA A 51 4.40 4.91 1.60
N GLU A 52 4.61 5.63 2.70
CA GLU A 52 4.03 5.30 4.00
C GLU A 52 2.50 5.37 3.98
N GLY A 53 1.93 6.40 3.36
CA GLY A 53 0.47 6.56 3.24
C GLY A 53 -0.18 5.44 2.42
N LEU A 54 0.43 5.05 1.31
CA LEU A 54 -0.03 3.92 0.50
C LEU A 54 0.11 2.58 1.24
N GLY A 55 1.21 2.39 1.96
CA GLY A 55 1.41 1.22 2.82
C GLY A 55 0.34 1.12 3.91
N ALA A 56 0.04 2.24 4.58
CA ALA A 56 -1.00 2.31 5.59
C ALA A 56 -2.39 2.01 5.00
N LEU A 57 -2.71 2.55 3.82
CA LEU A 57 -3.99 2.30 3.14
C LEU A 57 -4.13 0.82 2.75
N CYS A 58 -3.06 0.19 2.25
CA CYS A 58 -3.05 -1.23 1.91
C CYS A 58 -3.35 -2.10 3.16
N TRP A 59 -2.65 -1.85 4.26
CA TRP A 59 -2.87 -2.60 5.50
C TRP A 59 -4.22 -2.33 6.13
N TRP A 60 -4.68 -1.09 6.12
CA TRP A 60 -6.03 -0.75 6.57
C TRP A 60 -7.08 -1.52 5.77
N TRP A 61 -6.97 -1.57 4.43
CA TRP A 61 -7.89 -2.29 3.57
C TRP A 61 -7.92 -3.80 3.89
N ILE A 62 -6.76 -4.42 4.03
CA ILE A 62 -6.65 -5.84 4.38
C ILE A 62 -7.33 -6.11 5.72
N LEU A 63 -6.94 -5.36 6.77
CA LEU A 63 -7.48 -5.58 8.12
C LEU A 63 -8.97 -5.29 8.20
N TYR A 64 -9.45 -4.29 7.44
CA TYR A 64 -10.87 -3.99 7.34
C TYR A 64 -11.65 -5.16 6.75
N HIS A 65 -11.22 -5.72 5.61
CA HIS A 65 -11.91 -6.86 4.99
C HIS A 65 -11.81 -8.15 5.79
N ILE A 66 -10.73 -8.35 6.55
CA ILE A 66 -10.66 -9.46 7.52
C ILE A 66 -11.74 -9.32 8.61
N ALA A 67 -12.03 -8.10 9.05
CA ALA A 67 -13.03 -7.86 10.08
C ALA A 67 -14.46 -7.88 9.55
N THR A 68 -14.72 -7.36 8.36
CA THR A 68 -16.07 -7.27 7.78
C THR A 68 -16.49 -8.52 7.04
N GLU A 69 -15.56 -9.20 6.35
CA GLU A 69 -15.82 -10.33 5.46
C GLU A 69 -14.82 -11.48 5.72
N PRO A 70 -14.75 -12.02 6.96
CA PRO A 70 -13.79 -13.06 7.33
C PRO A 70 -13.99 -14.40 6.60
N GLU A 71 -15.13 -14.59 5.97
CA GLU A 71 -15.53 -15.78 5.23
C GLU A 71 -14.60 -16.09 4.05
N HIS A 72 -13.97 -15.07 3.45
CA HIS A 72 -12.94 -15.25 2.43
C HIS A 72 -11.67 -15.93 2.94
N ILE A 73 -11.43 -15.92 4.27
CA ILE A 73 -10.28 -16.57 4.90
C ILE A 73 -10.67 -17.93 5.45
N TYR A 74 -11.78 -18.03 6.19
CA TYR A 74 -12.16 -19.27 6.87
C TYR A 74 -12.98 -20.22 5.99
N GLY A 75 -13.45 -19.75 4.83
CA GLY A 75 -14.38 -20.45 3.96
C GLY A 75 -15.82 -20.07 4.25
N GLU A 76 -16.60 -19.87 3.18
CA GLU A 76 -18.02 -19.49 3.29
C GLU A 76 -18.92 -20.65 3.67
N TRP A 77 -18.50 -21.87 3.31
CA TRP A 77 -19.33 -23.07 3.47
C TRP A 77 -18.80 -23.94 4.61
N PRO A 78 -19.70 -24.49 5.45
CA PRO A 78 -19.30 -25.47 6.44
C PRO A 78 -18.74 -26.71 5.76
N TYR A 79 -17.68 -27.27 6.34
CA TYR A 79 -17.12 -28.53 5.87
C TYR A 79 -18.08 -29.68 6.18
N ILE A 80 -18.46 -30.43 5.14
CA ILE A 80 -19.31 -31.62 5.27
C ILE A 80 -18.38 -32.83 5.37
N ASP A 81 -18.42 -33.51 6.51
CA ASP A 81 -17.67 -34.75 6.71
C ASP A 81 -18.34 -35.90 5.94
N PRO A 82 -17.68 -36.47 4.92
CA PRO A 82 -18.25 -37.53 4.09
C PRO A 82 -18.56 -38.82 4.88
N SER A 83 -17.96 -39.01 6.06
CA SER A 83 -18.22 -40.19 6.90
C SER A 83 -19.56 -40.13 7.62
N THR A 84 -20.21 -38.96 7.68
CA THR A 84 -21.53 -38.79 8.29
C THR A 84 -22.68 -39.16 7.36
N TRP A 85 -22.40 -39.37 6.07
CA TRP A 85 -23.41 -39.76 5.09
C TRP A 85 -23.80 -41.21 5.27
N THR A 86 -25.10 -41.47 5.22
CA THR A 86 -25.64 -42.82 5.38
C THR A 86 -25.46 -43.64 4.10
N ASN A 87 -25.32 -44.96 4.24
CA ASN A 87 -25.23 -45.86 3.09
C ASN A 87 -26.46 -45.74 2.16
N GLU A 88 -27.63 -45.42 2.72
CA GLU A 88 -28.86 -45.20 1.95
C GLU A 88 -28.74 -43.97 1.03
N GLU A 89 -28.23 -42.84 1.52
CA GLU A 89 -28.01 -41.61 0.74
C GLU A 89 -26.92 -41.80 -0.32
N LEU A 90 -25.92 -42.62 -0.01
CA LEU A 90 -24.84 -42.98 -0.92
C LEU A 90 -25.24 -44.08 -1.94
N GLY A 91 -26.41 -44.68 -1.77
CA GLY A 91 -26.87 -45.79 -2.62
C GLY A 91 -25.99 -47.05 -2.51
N ILE A 92 -25.30 -47.23 -1.38
CA ILE A 92 -24.46 -48.40 -1.13
C ILE A 92 -25.36 -49.48 -0.52
N PRO A 93 -25.60 -50.60 -1.23
CA PRO A 93 -26.42 -51.68 -0.69
C PRO A 93 -25.69 -52.40 0.45
N ASP A 94 -26.44 -52.81 1.47
CA ASP A 94 -25.90 -53.68 2.52
C ASP A 94 -25.51 -55.05 1.93
N ASP A 95 -24.35 -55.57 2.34
CA ASP A 95 -23.84 -56.87 1.88
C ASP A 95 -24.83 -58.04 2.12
N SER A 96 -25.78 -57.89 3.05
CA SER A 96 -26.81 -58.90 3.33
C SER A 96 -27.88 -59.02 2.24
N ALA A 97 -28.04 -58.01 1.39
CA ALA A 97 -29.06 -57.98 0.33
C ALA A 97 -28.71 -58.88 -0.88
N GLY A 98 -27.47 -59.37 -0.95
CA GLY A 98 -26.99 -60.21 -2.05
C GLY A 98 -26.77 -59.44 -3.37
N PRO A 99 -26.26 -60.10 -4.42
CA PRO A 99 -25.94 -59.44 -5.69
C PRO A 99 -27.20 -58.86 -6.33
N LEU A 100 -27.10 -57.61 -6.83
CA LEU A 100 -28.16 -56.95 -7.59
C LEU A 100 -28.63 -57.90 -8.70
N LYS A 101 -29.94 -58.22 -8.73
CA LYS A 101 -30.52 -59.06 -9.80
C LYS A 101 -30.18 -58.42 -11.15
N LYS A 102 -29.48 -59.18 -12.00
CA LYS A 102 -29.16 -58.82 -13.39
C LYS A 102 -30.43 -58.66 -14.22
#